data_AF-A0A6L3GMB1-F1
#
_entry.id   AF-A0A6L3GMB1-F1
#
_cell.length_a   1.000
_cell.length_b   1.000
_cell.length_c   1.000
_cell.angle_alpha   90.00
_cell.angle_beta   90.00
_cell.angle_gamma   90.00
#
_symmetry.space_group_name_H-M   'P 1'
#
loop_
_entity.id
_entity.type
_entity.pdbx_description
1 polymer ?
#
loop_
_entity_poly.entity_id
_entity_poly.type
_entity_poly.pdbx_seq_one_letter_code
_entity_poly.pdbx_strand_id
1 'polypeptide(L)'
;VLERPESKRENLSPQQEAWNELKEKHPDAMQLVRSGNKYLLFNEDAVRSAELLGLTLNKGDGVPYGFTESVEFRANLLDSYLPEFIRADERVVITDMIAKENRNAEQESYRGIHR
;
A
#
# COMPACT_ATOMS: atom_id res chain seq x y z
N VAL A 1 -0.89 25.02 2.99
CA VAL A 1 -1.16 23.86 3.87
C VAL A 1 -2.59 23.45 3.63
N LEU A 2 -2.83 22.37 2.89
CA LEU A 2 -4.19 21.87 2.68
C LEU A 2 -4.56 21.05 3.92
N GLU A 3 -5.24 21.69 4.87
CA GLU A 3 -5.79 21.00 6.03
C GLU A 3 -6.85 20.00 5.54
N ARG A 4 -6.53 18.70 5.62
CA ARG A 4 -7.51 17.63 5.34
C ARG A 4 -8.51 17.59 6.51
N PRO A 5 -9.83 17.66 6.25
CA PRO A 5 -10.84 17.74 7.32
C PRO A 5 -10.82 16.50 8.21
N GLU A 6 -10.80 16.72 9.54
CA GLU A 6 -10.68 15.68 10.58
C GLU A 6 -11.79 14.61 10.52
N SER A 7 -12.97 14.95 10.01
CA SER A 7 -14.13 14.04 9.90
C SER A 7 -13.97 12.90 8.88
N LYS A 8 -12.91 12.92 8.04
CA LYS A 8 -12.65 11.86 7.05
C LYS A 8 -11.73 10.74 7.54
N ARG A 9 -11.17 10.84 8.75
CA ARG A 9 -10.30 9.82 9.34
C ARG A 9 -11.07 8.54 9.72
N GLU A 10 -12.39 8.61 9.93
CA GLU A 10 -13.20 7.50 10.48
C GLU A 10 -13.32 6.23 9.62
N ASN A 11 -12.88 6.21 8.36
CA ASN A 11 -13.01 5.04 7.47
C ASN A 11 -11.74 4.65 6.70
N LEU A 12 -10.57 5.19 7.06
CA LEU A 12 -9.32 4.80 6.39
C LEU A 12 -8.91 3.39 6.82
N SER A 13 -8.33 2.61 5.89
CA SER A 13 -7.69 1.35 6.27
C SER A 13 -6.43 1.64 7.11
N PRO A 14 -6.01 0.75 8.02
CA PRO A 14 -4.77 0.96 8.77
C PRO A 14 -3.55 1.15 7.85
N GLN A 15 -3.55 0.46 6.70
CA GLN A 15 -2.54 0.65 5.68
C GLN A 15 -2.54 2.07 5.08
N GLN A 16 -3.72 2.64 4.85
CA GLN A 16 -3.86 4.01 4.33
C GLN A 16 -3.43 5.05 5.37
N GLU A 17 -3.72 4.81 6.65
CA GLU A 17 -3.25 5.66 7.75
C GLU A 17 -1.73 5.65 7.86
N ALA A 18 -1.12 4.46 7.86
CA ALA A 18 0.34 4.30 7.91
C ALA A 18 1.02 4.97 6.70
N TRP A 19 0.43 4.85 5.51
CA TRP A 19 0.94 5.52 4.32
C TRP A 19 0.85 7.05 4.45
N ASN A 20 -0.29 7.59 4.92
CA ASN A 20 -0.45 9.03 5.13
C ASN A 20 0.56 9.58 6.14
N GLU A 21 0.77 8.87 7.26
CA GLU A 21 1.73 9.28 8.30
C GLU A 21 3.17 9.29 7.77
N LEU A 22 3.53 8.28 6.99
CA LEU A 22 4.85 8.24 6.35
C LEU A 22 5.05 9.41 5.40
N LYS A 23 4.03 9.77 4.60
CA LYS A 23 4.09 10.91 3.68
C LYS A 23 4.14 12.26 4.37
N GLU A 24 3.51 12.38 5.54
CA GLU A 24 3.59 13.58 6.35
C GLU A 24 5.01 13.81 6.87
N LYS A 25 5.70 12.73 7.28
CA LYS A 25 7.07 12.80 7.82
C LYS A 25 8.15 12.80 6.74
N HIS A 26 7.92 12.11 5.64
CA HIS A 26 8.85 11.84 4.56
C HIS A 26 8.16 11.97 3.19
N PRO A 27 7.80 13.20 2.77
CA PRO A 27 7.05 13.43 1.53
C PRO A 27 7.83 13.07 0.25
N ASP A 28 9.16 12.99 0.36
CA ASP A 28 10.10 12.62 -0.69
C ASP A 28 10.37 11.11 -0.77
N ALA A 29 9.94 10.33 0.21
CA ALA A 29 10.24 8.90 0.26
C ALA A 29 9.08 8.05 -0.25
N MET A 30 9.34 7.18 -1.23
CA MET A 30 8.38 6.20 -1.75
C MET A 30 8.21 5.02 -0.79
N GLN A 31 6.97 4.57 -0.58
CA GLN A 31 6.70 3.42 0.28
C GLN A 31 6.50 2.13 -0.53
N LEU A 32 7.41 1.17 -0.36
CA LEU A 32 7.24 -0.20 -0.79
C LEU A 32 6.58 -1.03 0.31
N VAL A 33 5.33 -1.38 0.12
CA VAL A 33 4.58 -2.21 1.06
C VAL A 33 4.77 -3.68 0.71
N ARG A 34 5.46 -4.43 1.57
CA ARG A 34 5.68 -5.87 1.43
C ARG A 34 4.42 -6.63 1.82
N SER A 35 3.92 -7.47 0.92
CA SER A 35 2.81 -8.39 1.17
C SER A 35 3.19 -9.78 0.67
N GLY A 36 3.70 -10.63 1.57
CA GLY A 36 4.18 -11.96 1.24
C GLY A 36 5.31 -11.95 0.20
N ASN A 37 5.00 -12.38 -1.02
CA ASN A 37 5.93 -12.48 -2.15
C ASN A 37 5.82 -11.33 -3.16
N LYS A 38 5.18 -10.22 -2.78
CA LYS A 38 5.00 -9.02 -3.60
C LYS A 38 5.40 -7.76 -2.85
N TYR A 39 5.72 -6.73 -3.61
CA TYR A 39 5.74 -5.34 -3.15
C TYR A 39 4.64 -4.56 -3.85
N LEU A 40 3.96 -3.70 -3.10
CA LEU A 40 2.94 -2.79 -3.58
C LEU A 40 3.35 -1.35 -3.34
N LEU A 41 2.96 -0.48 -4.26
CA LEU A 41 2.98 0.97 -4.06
C LEU A 41 1.59 1.52 -4.36
N PHE A 42 1.28 2.66 -3.76
CA PHE A 42 -0.05 3.27 -3.86
C PHE A 42 0.03 4.76 -4.21
N ASN A 43 -1.03 5.28 -4.84
CA ASN A 43 -1.21 6.69 -5.18
C ASN A 43 0.02 7.28 -5.89
N GLU A 44 0.60 8.39 -5.42
CA GLU A 44 1.73 9.02 -6.09
C GLU A 44 2.96 8.10 -6.23
N ASP A 45 3.17 7.18 -5.29
CA ASP A 45 4.29 6.22 -5.35
C ASP A 45 4.07 5.20 -6.45
N ALA A 46 2.82 4.81 -6.67
CA ALA A 46 2.44 3.92 -7.76
C ALA A 46 2.66 4.59 -9.12
N VAL A 47 2.22 5.84 -9.27
CA VAL A 47 2.41 6.60 -10.52
C VAL A 47 3.89 6.75 -10.85
N ARG A 48 4.70 7.21 -9.88
CA ARG A 48 6.16 7.36 -10.08
C ARG A 48 6.84 6.04 -10.41
N SER A 49 6.50 4.97 -9.70
CA SER A 49 7.07 3.63 -9.98
C SER A 49 6.68 3.11 -11.36
N ALA A 50 5.43 3.31 -11.77
CA ALA A 50 4.95 2.89 -13.08
C ALA A 50 5.74 3.58 -14.19
N GLU A 51 5.95 4.89 -14.06
CA GLU A 51 6.72 5.68 -15.02
C GLU A 51 8.20 5.30 -15.03
N LEU A 52 8.83 5.17 -13.85
CA LEU A 52 10.25 4.87 -13.73
C LEU A 52 10.59 3.46 -14.22
N LEU A 53 9.80 2.46 -13.85
CA LEU A 53 10.09 1.05 -14.07
C LEU A 53 9.34 0.45 -15.27
N GLY A 54 8.48 1.22 -15.92
CA GLY A 54 7.62 0.72 -17.00
C GLY A 54 6.58 -0.31 -16.53
N LEU A 55 6.11 -0.19 -15.28
CA LEU A 55 5.13 -1.10 -14.71
C LEU A 55 3.70 -0.67 -15.06
N THR A 56 2.78 -1.64 -15.11
CA THR A 56 1.36 -1.34 -15.33
C THR A 56 0.77 -0.66 -14.09
N LEU A 57 0.31 0.58 -14.26
CA LEU A 57 -0.44 1.32 -13.25
C LEU A 57 -1.90 0.85 -13.21
N ASN A 58 -2.33 0.29 -12.09
CA ASN A 58 -3.73 -0.06 -11.85
C ASN A 58 -4.46 1.17 -11.30
N LYS A 59 -5.50 1.62 -12.00
CA LYS A 59 -6.41 2.66 -11.51
C LYS A 59 -7.66 1.99 -10.95
N GLY A 60 -7.97 2.25 -9.69
CA GLY A 60 -9.11 1.71 -8.99
C GLY A 60 -10.40 2.31 -9.54
N ASP A 61 -11.00 1.63 -10.52
CA ASP A 61 -12.27 2.05 -11.09
C ASP A 61 -13.36 2.09 -10.00
N GLY A 62 -14.04 3.22 -9.86
CA GLY A 62 -15.17 3.39 -8.95
C GLY A 62 -14.81 3.57 -7.47
N VAL A 63 -13.52 3.73 -7.12
CA VAL A 63 -13.09 4.07 -5.76
C VAL A 63 -12.91 5.60 -5.66
N PRO A 64 -13.81 6.34 -4.98
CA PRO A 64 -13.73 7.81 -4.96
C PRO A 64 -12.66 8.36 -4.01
N TYR A 65 -12.17 7.54 -3.06
CA TYR A 65 -11.22 7.94 -2.02
C TYR A 65 -10.34 6.77 -1.55
N GLY A 66 -9.14 7.07 -1.06
CA GLY A 66 -8.21 6.07 -0.50
C GLY A 66 -7.04 5.80 -1.44
N PHE A 67 -6.72 4.52 -1.66
CA PHE A 67 -5.78 4.08 -2.68
C PHE A 67 -6.50 3.95 -4.02
N THR A 68 -6.32 4.97 -4.87
CA THR A 68 -6.93 5.06 -6.20
C THR A 68 -6.00 4.57 -7.29
N GLU A 69 -4.69 4.60 -7.05
CA GLU A 69 -3.68 4.06 -7.95
C GLU A 69 -2.83 3.03 -7.21
N SER A 70 -2.45 1.96 -7.90
CA SER A 70 -1.52 0.97 -7.35
C SER A 70 -0.64 0.34 -8.41
N VAL A 71 0.55 -0.07 -7.99
CA VAL A 71 1.47 -0.91 -8.74
C VAL A 71 1.89 -2.06 -7.85
N GLU A 72 2.04 -3.25 -8.42
CA GLU A 72 2.63 -4.40 -7.73
C GLU A 72 3.75 -5.03 -8.56
N PHE A 73 4.76 -5.56 -7.88
CA PHE A 73 5.79 -6.39 -8.50
C PHE A 73 6.22 -7.53 -7.58
N ARG A 74 6.85 -8.56 -8.16
CA ARG A 74 7.29 -9.77 -7.45
C ARG A 74 8.50 -9.48 -6.56
N ALA A 75 8.55 -10.05 -5.37
CA ALA A 75 9.62 -9.78 -4.39
C ALA A 75 11.04 -10.08 -4.90
N ASN A 76 11.20 -11.04 -5.82
CA ASN A 76 12.49 -11.35 -6.43
C ASN A 76 13.00 -10.28 -7.42
N LEU A 77 12.16 -9.30 -7.80
CA LEU A 77 12.56 -8.16 -8.62
C LEU A 77 13.08 -6.97 -7.79
N LEU A 78 13.00 -7.05 -6.45
CA LEU A 78 13.42 -5.94 -5.58
C LEU A 78 14.87 -5.54 -5.84
N ASP A 79 15.79 -6.51 -5.87
CA ASP A 79 17.21 -6.25 -6.07
C ASP A 79 17.52 -5.66 -7.46
N SER A 80 16.63 -5.88 -8.43
CA SER A 80 16.73 -5.27 -9.76
C SER A 80 16.16 -3.85 -9.80
N TYR A 81 15.15 -3.53 -8.99
CA TYR A 81 14.49 -2.22 -9.01
C TYR A 81 15.08 -1.21 -8.02
N LEU A 82 15.65 -1.66 -6.90
CA LEU A 82 16.32 -0.75 -5.94
C LEU A 82 17.39 0.14 -6.61
N PRO A 83 18.27 -0.38 -7.50
CA PRO A 83 19.20 0.47 -8.22
C PRO A 83 18.53 1.52 -9.11
N GLU A 84 17.40 1.21 -9.73
CA GLU A 84 16.68 2.17 -10.59
C GLU A 84 16.09 3.32 -9.77
N PHE A 85 15.50 3.04 -8.60
CA PHE A 85 15.04 4.08 -7.68
C PHE A 85 16.20 4.98 -7.22
N ILE A 86 17.34 4.40 -6.86
CA ILE A 86 18.53 5.17 -6.43
C ILE A 86 19.05 6.05 -7.57
N ARG A 87 19.10 5.54 -8.82
CA ARG A 87 19.54 6.34 -9.98
C ARG A 87 18.60 7.49 -10.30
N ALA A 88 17.32 7.33 -9.97
CA ALA A 88 16.31 8.38 -10.10
C ALA A 88 16.31 9.37 -8.92
N ASP A 89 17.24 9.24 -7.97
CA ASP A 89 17.29 10.01 -6.71
C ASP A 89 16.03 9.82 -5.84
N GLU A 90 15.32 8.71 -6.01
CA GLU A 90 14.15 8.35 -5.21
C GLU A 90 14.59 7.64 -3.92
N ARG A 91 14.11 8.15 -2.79
CA ARG A 91 14.32 7.52 -1.48
C ARG A 91 13.21 6.50 -1.26
N VAL A 92 13.55 5.31 -0.79
CA VAL A 92 12.59 4.23 -0.62
C VAL A 92 12.54 3.75 0.82
N VAL A 93 11.33 3.56 1.34
CA VAL A 93 11.07 2.91 2.64
C VAL A 93 10.32 1.62 2.38
N ILE A 94 10.78 0.52 2.98
CA ILE A 94 10.10 -0.77 2.91
C ILE A 94 9.37 -0.99 4.23
N THR A 95 8.07 -1.30 4.17
CA THR A 95 7.23 -1.63 5.32
C THR A 95 6.43 -2.88 5.05
N ASP A 96 6.09 -3.67 6.07
CA ASP A 96 5.14 -4.78 5.90
C ASP A 96 3.70 -4.28 5.82
N MET A 97 2.85 -5.02 5.08
CA MET A 97 1.42 -4.74 4.93
C MET A 97 0.71 -4.81 6.30
N ILE A 98 -0.01 -3.76 6.65
CA ILE A 98 -0.84 -3.71 7.87
C ILE A 98 -2.28 -4.07 7.48
N ALA A 99 -2.68 -5.30 7.79
CA ALA A 99 -4.08 -5.72 7.71
C ALA A 99 -4.77 -5.50 9.07
N LYS A 100 -6.08 -5.19 9.06
CA LYS A 100 -6.89 -5.43 10.26
C LYS A 100 -6.89 -6.93 10.49
N GLU A 101 -6.40 -7.39 11.64
CA GLU A 101 -6.73 -8.74 12.11
C GLU A 101 -8.26 -8.82 12.14
N ASN A 102 -8.83 -9.69 11.29
CA ASN A 102 -10.25 -10.00 11.37
C ASN A 102 -10.50 -10.66 12.73
N ARG A 103 -10.92 -9.88 13.74
CA ARG A 103 -11.68 -10.40 14.87
C ARG A 103 -13.00 -10.94 14.32
N ASN A 104 -12.98 -12.15 13.74
CA ASN A 104 -14.14 -12.98 13.39
C ASN A 104 -13.73 -14.41 12.91
N ALA A 105 -12.62 -14.96 13.41
CA ALA A 105 -12.26 -16.37 13.18
C ALA A 105 -12.75 -17.34 14.28
N GLU A 106 -13.64 -16.91 15.18
CA GLU A 106 -14.17 -17.72 16.30
C GLU A 106 -15.67 -18.09 16.19
N GLN A 107 -16.28 -18.08 14.99
CA GLN A 107 -17.67 -18.54 14.82
C GLN A 107 -17.87 -19.75 13.89
N GLU A 108 -16.82 -20.48 13.52
CA GLU A 108 -16.95 -21.78 12.82
C GLU A 108 -16.54 -23.00 13.67
N SER A 109 -16.70 -22.92 15.00
CA SER A 109 -16.61 -24.08 15.90
C SER A 109 -17.95 -24.46 16.53
N TYR A 110 -19.05 -24.28 15.79
CA TYR A 110 -20.28 -25.05 16.02
C TYR A 110 -20.41 -26.09 14.91
N ARG A 111 -19.52 -27.09 14.94
CA ARG A 111 -19.84 -28.39 14.33
C ARG A 111 -20.99 -29.00 15.12
N GLY A 112 -22.21 -28.65 14.72
CA GLY A 112 -23.39 -29.39 15.10
C GLY A 112 -23.18 -30.87 14.77
N ILE A 113 -23.36 -31.72 15.76
CA ILE A 113 -23.49 -33.16 15.56
C ILE A 113 -24.73 -33.37 14.69
N HIS A 114 -24.52 -33.75 13.43
CA HIS A 114 -25.60 -34.26 12.60
C HIS A 114 -25.57 -35.79 12.69
N ARG A 115 -26.63 -36.30 13.30
CA ARG A 115 -27.08 -37.70 13.31
C ARG A 115 -27.68 -38.08 11.96
#